data_AF-A0A7S4RKH5-F1
#
_entry.id   AF-A0A7S4RKH5-F1
#
_cell.length_a   1.000
_cell.length_b   1.000
_cell.length_c   1.000
_cell.angle_alpha   90.00
_cell.angle_beta   90.00
_cell.angle_gamma   90.00
#
_symmetry.space_group_name_H-M   'P 1'
#
loop_
_entity.id
_entity.type
_entity.pdbx_description
1 polymer ?
#
loop_
_entity_poly.entity_id
_entity_poly.type
_entity_poly.pdbx_seq_one_letter_code
_entity_poly.pdbx_strand_id
1 'polypeptide(L)'
;MRRIIAASLSSNSRQGTGGGGKTTTSSIHIFGKCNRVGCHGMPLLPYGLYEETNYKCHFEKEEEEEENQKRKAMRYCCSCGEVFYYWKSTVNGCVWGPTFCHLLLMTHGDELFPQIHQDLDLRRRKDFQIDNEVVIAPRIFGFGLHPAARIRYPLAHVSK
;
A
#
# COMPACT_ATOMS: atom_id res chain seq x y z
N MET A 1 7.93 -19.77 23.54
CA MET A 1 7.82 -18.36 23.11
C MET A 1 9.16 -17.91 22.55
N ARG A 2 9.33 -17.93 21.22
CA ARG A 2 10.55 -17.46 20.56
C ARG A 2 10.35 -15.98 20.24
N ARG A 3 11.23 -15.11 20.77
CA ARG A 3 11.27 -13.69 20.41
C ARG A 3 11.59 -13.60 18.92
N ILE A 4 10.65 -13.13 18.11
CA ILE A 4 10.94 -12.75 16.73
C ILE A 4 11.85 -11.52 16.83
N ILE A 5 13.11 -11.69 16.48
CA ILE A 5 14.07 -10.61 16.36
C ILE A 5 13.59 -9.77 15.19
N ALA A 6 12.96 -8.63 15.48
CA ALA A 6 12.72 -7.60 14.49
C ALA A 6 14.08 -7.24 13.90
N ALA A 7 14.33 -7.66 12.66
CA ALA A 7 15.57 -7.35 11.96
C ALA A 7 15.62 -5.83 11.75
N SER A 8 16.37 -5.15 12.62
CA SER A 8 16.82 -3.78 12.42
C SER A 8 17.79 -3.79 11.23
N LEU A 9 17.24 -3.73 10.02
CA LEU A 9 18.00 -3.64 8.78
C LEU A 9 18.50 -2.21 8.63
N SER A 10 19.75 -1.99 9.04
CA SER A 10 20.48 -0.74 8.88
C SER A 10 20.83 -0.51 7.42
N SER A 11 19.96 0.16 6.66
CA SER A 11 20.27 0.65 5.32
C SER A 11 20.94 2.03 5.39
N ASN A 12 22.19 2.10 4.93
CA ASN A 12 22.97 3.34 4.74
C ASN A 12 22.36 4.21 3.63
N SER A 13 21.48 5.14 4.01
CA SER A 13 21.03 6.23 3.14
C SER A 13 21.95 7.45 3.34
N ARG A 14 22.77 7.76 2.34
CA ARG A 14 23.56 9.00 2.28
C ARG A 14 22.60 10.19 2.17
N GLN A 15 22.39 10.91 3.27
CA GLN A 15 21.65 12.17 3.28
C GLN A 15 22.58 13.34 2.95
N GLY A 16 22.16 14.15 1.98
CA GLY A 16 22.75 15.46 1.69
C GLY A 16 22.43 16.46 2.80
N THR A 17 23.40 17.32 3.08
CA THR A 17 23.43 18.29 4.18
C THR A 17 22.56 19.51 3.90
N GLY A 18 21.71 19.90 4.85
CA GLY A 18 21.25 21.31 4.97
C GLY A 18 19.85 21.51 5.53
N GLY A 19 19.74 21.85 6.81
CA GLY A 19 18.52 22.42 7.42
C GLY A 19 18.20 21.85 8.80
N GLY A 20 18.52 22.61 9.86
CA GLY A 20 18.34 22.23 11.27
C GLY A 20 16.88 22.20 11.73
N GLY A 21 16.12 21.22 11.26
CA GLY A 21 14.82 20.84 11.81
C GLY A 21 14.97 19.63 12.73
N LYS A 22 14.26 19.62 13.87
CA LYS A 22 14.17 18.50 14.82
C LYS A 22 14.13 17.17 14.05
N THR A 23 15.19 16.38 14.20
CA THR A 23 15.36 15.07 13.55
C THR A 23 14.37 14.09 14.15
N THR A 24 13.13 14.13 13.65
CA THR A 24 12.21 13.02 13.82
C THR A 24 12.89 11.79 13.21
N THR A 25 13.16 10.78 14.03
CA THR A 25 13.70 9.50 13.55
C THR A 25 12.68 8.92 12.58
N SER A 26 12.90 9.12 11.29
CA SER A 26 12.00 8.63 10.26
C SER A 26 12.04 7.10 10.31
N SER A 27 10.95 6.48 10.75
CA SER A 27 10.79 5.04 10.67
C SER A 27 11.04 4.61 9.23
N ILE A 28 12.00 3.71 9.02
CA ILE A 28 12.38 3.24 7.69
C ILE A 28 11.27 2.32 7.19
N HIS A 29 10.53 2.75 6.18
CA HIS A 29 9.51 1.93 5.53
C HIS A 29 10.14 1.23 4.32
N ILE A 30 10.54 -0.04 4.50
CA ILE A 30 11.26 -0.82 3.49
C ILE A 30 10.49 -0.90 2.16
N PHE A 31 9.17 -1.08 2.23
CA PHE A 31 8.31 -1.18 1.04
C PHE A 31 7.61 0.14 0.68
N GLY A 32 8.00 1.26 1.32
CA GLY A 32 7.41 2.57 1.12
C GLY A 32 6.08 2.78 1.86
N LYS A 33 5.35 3.81 1.44
CA LYS A 33 4.12 4.30 2.08
C LYS A 33 2.96 4.32 1.08
N CYS A 34 1.73 4.20 1.59
CA CYS A 34 0.52 4.34 0.80
C CYS A 34 0.39 5.78 0.25
N ASN A 35 0.06 5.89 -1.04
CA ASN A 35 -0.12 7.17 -1.73
C ASN A 35 -1.50 7.80 -1.50
N ARG A 36 -2.45 7.06 -0.91
CA ARG A 36 -3.77 7.61 -0.58
C ARG A 36 -3.65 8.59 0.57
N VAL A 37 -4.17 9.79 0.37
CA VAL A 37 -4.21 10.86 1.39
C VAL A 37 -4.88 10.36 2.67
N GLY A 38 -5.99 9.61 2.56
CA GLY A 38 -6.71 9.05 3.70
C GLY A 38 -6.00 7.91 4.44
N CYS A 39 -4.88 7.38 3.91
CA CYS A 39 -4.08 6.38 4.62
C CYS A 39 -2.94 6.99 5.43
N HIS A 40 -2.76 8.32 5.40
CA HIS A 40 -1.74 9.04 6.18
C HIS A 40 -0.32 8.46 6.06
N GLY A 41 0.03 7.95 4.88
CA GLY A 41 1.33 7.33 4.64
C GLY A 41 1.54 5.98 5.33
N MET A 42 0.46 5.20 5.52
CA MET A 42 0.50 3.81 6.03
C MET A 42 1.63 3.00 5.38
N PRO A 43 2.48 2.30 6.15
CA PRO A 43 3.52 1.45 5.60
C PRO A 43 2.91 0.34 4.73
N LEU A 44 3.53 0.07 3.58
CA LEU A 44 3.07 -0.99 2.69
C LEU A 44 3.71 -2.33 3.04
N LEU A 45 2.99 -3.41 2.72
CA LEU A 45 3.46 -4.79 2.81
C LEU A 45 3.77 -5.33 1.41
N PRO A 46 4.70 -6.27 1.26
CA PRO A 46 4.94 -6.89 -0.04
C PRO A 46 3.79 -7.84 -0.39
N TYR A 47 3.48 -7.94 -1.67
CA TYR A 47 2.38 -8.74 -2.20
C TYR A 47 2.74 -9.36 -3.55
N GLY A 48 2.35 -10.62 -3.76
CA GLY A 48 2.47 -11.33 -5.05
C GLY A 48 1.09 -11.68 -5.59
N LEU A 49 0.86 -11.56 -6.90
CA LEU A 49 -0.45 -11.96 -7.46
C LEU A 49 -0.60 -13.46 -7.64
N TYR A 50 0.50 -14.16 -7.88
CA TYR A 50 0.52 -15.56 -8.29
C TYR A 50 1.34 -16.40 -7.30
N GLU A 51 0.91 -17.65 -7.11
CA GLU A 51 1.64 -18.65 -6.32
C GLU A 51 2.57 -19.50 -7.19
N GLU A 52 2.13 -19.79 -8.42
CA GLU A 52 2.85 -20.72 -9.27
C GLU A 52 4.09 -20.09 -9.90
N THR A 53 5.18 -20.83 -9.78
CA THR A 53 6.44 -20.63 -10.50
C THR A 53 6.44 -21.36 -11.84
N ASN A 54 5.29 -21.59 -12.47
CA ASN A 54 5.24 -22.26 -13.78
C ASN A 54 5.87 -21.35 -14.87
N TYR A 55 7.19 -21.36 -14.90
CA TYR A 55 8.07 -20.54 -15.74
C TYR A 55 8.13 -21.01 -17.20
N LYS A 56 7.39 -22.07 -17.56
CA LYS A 56 7.44 -22.63 -18.91
C LYS A 56 6.35 -22.06 -19.77
N CYS A 57 6.57 -20.84 -20.25
CA CYS A 57 5.83 -20.35 -21.38
C CYS A 57 6.81 -19.88 -22.44
N HIS A 58 6.88 -20.64 -23.53
CA HIS A 58 7.44 -20.19 -24.79
C HIS A 58 6.52 -19.10 -25.34
N PHE A 59 6.65 -17.86 -24.85
CA PHE A 59 5.94 -16.72 -25.42
C PHE A 59 6.84 -15.96 -26.40
N GLU A 60 6.19 -15.31 -27.37
CA GLU A 60 6.85 -14.39 -28.29
C GLU A 60 7.31 -13.14 -27.52
N LYS A 61 8.45 -12.56 -27.93
CA LYS A 61 9.19 -11.53 -27.15
C LYS A 61 8.38 -10.31 -26.71
N GLU A 62 7.32 -9.95 -27.42
CA GLU A 62 6.54 -8.76 -27.12
C GLU A 62 5.51 -8.98 -26.00
N GLU A 63 4.93 -10.19 -25.90
CA GLU A 63 4.01 -10.55 -24.81
C GLU A 63 4.76 -10.77 -23.48
N GLU A 64 6.06 -11.10 -23.57
CA GLU A 64 6.91 -11.37 -22.42
C GLU A 64 7.06 -10.13 -21.51
N GLU A 65 7.12 -8.91 -22.05
CA GLU A 65 7.29 -7.70 -21.24
C GLU A 65 6.06 -7.38 -20.38
N GLU A 66 4.86 -7.45 -20.94
CA GLU A 66 3.62 -7.18 -20.22
C GLU A 66 3.37 -8.27 -19.16
N GLU A 67 3.64 -9.53 -19.50
CA GLU A 67 3.47 -10.63 -18.54
C GLU A 67 4.50 -10.56 -17.42
N ASN A 68 5.77 -10.24 -17.73
CA ASN A 68 6.81 -10.03 -16.73
C ASN A 68 6.44 -8.88 -15.78
N GLN A 69 5.78 -7.84 -16.30
CA GLN A 69 5.22 -6.76 -15.47
C GLN A 69 4.18 -7.32 -14.47
N LYS A 70 3.26 -8.18 -14.89
CA LYS A 70 2.25 -8.82 -14.01
C LYS A 70 2.88 -9.72 -12.93
N ARG A 71 4.07 -10.26 -13.18
CA ARG A 71 4.79 -11.15 -12.27
C ARG A 71 5.65 -10.42 -11.23
N LYS A 72 5.83 -9.11 -11.32
CA LYS A 72 6.62 -8.34 -10.35
C LYS A 72 5.93 -8.22 -9.00
N ALA A 73 6.74 -8.10 -7.94
CA ALA A 73 6.24 -7.85 -6.59
C ALA A 73 5.49 -6.52 -6.52
N MET A 74 4.29 -6.58 -5.96
CA MET A 74 3.41 -5.45 -5.69
C MET A 74 3.43 -5.10 -4.20
N ARG A 75 2.67 -4.07 -3.83
CA ARG A 75 2.63 -3.55 -2.47
C ARG A 75 1.19 -3.43 -1.99
N TYR A 76 0.87 -4.02 -0.85
CA TYR A 76 -0.46 -4.00 -0.26
C TYR A 76 -0.54 -2.98 0.88
N CYS A 77 -1.62 -2.21 0.93
CA CYS A 77 -1.93 -1.31 2.04
C CYS A 77 -3.03 -1.92 2.92
N CYS A 78 -2.70 -2.22 4.18
CA CYS A 78 -3.65 -2.75 5.16
C CYS A 78 -4.70 -1.74 5.63
N SER A 79 -4.52 -0.43 5.38
CA SER A 79 -5.50 0.60 5.74
C SER A 79 -6.64 0.72 4.71
N CYS A 80 -6.32 0.80 3.42
CA CYS A 80 -7.34 0.92 2.36
C CYS A 80 -7.67 -0.39 1.65
N GLY A 81 -6.94 -1.48 1.92
CA GLY A 81 -7.15 -2.77 1.28
C GLY A 81 -6.71 -2.85 -0.18
N GLU A 82 -5.95 -1.86 -0.68
CA GLU A 82 -5.56 -1.81 -2.08
C GLU A 82 -4.14 -2.31 -2.33
N VAL A 83 -3.94 -2.80 -3.56
CA VAL A 83 -2.65 -3.25 -4.08
C VAL A 83 -2.12 -2.22 -5.08
N PHE A 84 -0.89 -1.79 -4.86
CA PHE A 84 -0.18 -0.82 -5.68
C PHE A 84 0.91 -1.48 -6.49
N TYR A 85 0.94 -1.14 -7.77
CA TYR A 85 1.98 -1.57 -8.67
C TYR A 85 3.27 -0.78 -8.44
N TYR A 86 4.42 -1.45 -8.35
CA TYR A 86 5.72 -0.79 -8.25
C TYR A 86 6.56 -1.06 -9.50
N TRP A 87 6.55 -0.10 -10.43
CA TRP A 87 7.19 -0.23 -11.75
C TRP A 87 8.70 -0.44 -11.71
N LYS A 88 9.38 -0.06 -10.61
CA LYS A 88 10.81 -0.27 -10.41
C LYS A 88 11.13 -1.58 -9.67
N SER A 89 10.13 -2.43 -9.39
CA SER A 89 10.39 -3.72 -8.74
C SER A 89 11.18 -4.63 -9.67
N THR A 90 12.31 -5.13 -9.19
CA THR A 90 13.09 -6.20 -9.84
C THR A 90 12.79 -7.56 -9.23
N VAL A 91 12.00 -7.60 -8.16
CA VAL A 91 11.69 -8.82 -7.39
C VAL A 91 10.46 -9.48 -7.97
N ASN A 92 10.51 -10.80 -8.15
CA ASN A 92 9.37 -11.60 -8.56
C ASN A 92 8.33 -11.67 -7.42
N GLY A 93 7.07 -11.38 -7.73
CA GLY A 93 5.97 -11.37 -6.78
C GLY A 93 5.65 -12.75 -6.20
N CYS A 94 5.93 -13.84 -6.93
CA CYS A 94 5.69 -15.21 -6.44
C CYS A 94 6.49 -15.54 -5.18
N VAL A 95 7.58 -14.81 -4.90
CA VAL A 95 8.36 -14.96 -3.63
C VAL A 95 7.52 -14.59 -2.41
N TRP A 96 6.59 -13.65 -2.57
CA TRP A 96 5.68 -13.22 -1.51
C TRP A 96 4.37 -13.99 -1.56
N GLY A 97 3.85 -14.27 -2.76
CA GLY A 97 2.54 -14.88 -2.94
C GLY A 97 1.38 -13.95 -2.55
N PRO A 98 0.13 -14.37 -2.80
CA PRO A 98 -1.06 -13.57 -2.54
C PRO A 98 -1.48 -13.59 -1.07
N THR A 99 -1.09 -14.61 -0.31
CA THR A 99 -1.58 -14.82 1.05
C THR A 99 -0.65 -14.26 2.14
N PHE A 100 0.63 -14.02 1.84
CA PHE A 100 1.63 -13.65 2.84
C PHE A 100 1.25 -12.43 3.68
N CYS A 101 0.86 -11.32 3.04
CA CYS A 101 0.54 -10.10 3.78
C CYS A 101 -0.71 -10.28 4.67
N HIS A 102 -1.68 -11.08 4.24
CA HIS A 102 -2.88 -11.37 5.01
C HIS A 102 -2.57 -12.25 6.22
N LEU A 103 -1.75 -13.31 6.04
CA LEU A 103 -1.28 -14.15 7.14
C LEU A 103 -0.46 -13.33 8.15
N LEU A 104 0.42 -12.44 7.68
CA LEU A 104 1.21 -11.55 8.52
C LEU A 104 0.32 -10.63 9.36
N LEU A 105 -0.73 -10.05 8.77
CA LEU A 105 -1.69 -9.21 9.47
C LEU A 105 -2.55 -9.99 10.47
N MET A 106 -2.98 -11.20 10.13
CA MET A 106 -3.74 -12.03 11.09
C MET A 106 -2.88 -12.48 12.28
N THR A 107 -1.58 -12.71 12.07
CA THR A 107 -0.69 -13.23 13.12
C THR A 107 -0.08 -12.12 13.96
N HIS A 108 0.27 -10.98 13.35
CA HIS A 108 1.05 -9.90 13.96
C HIS A 108 0.47 -8.50 13.70
N GLY A 109 -0.77 -8.39 13.22
CA GLY A 109 -1.40 -7.11 12.87
C GLY A 109 -1.47 -6.14 14.05
N ASP A 110 -1.83 -6.65 15.23
CA ASP A 110 -1.92 -5.85 16.47
C ASP A 110 -0.57 -5.22 16.86
N GLU A 111 0.52 -5.97 16.68
CA GLU A 111 1.88 -5.52 17.03
C GLU A 111 2.46 -4.56 15.99
N LEU A 112 2.22 -4.84 14.70
CA LEU A 112 2.80 -4.07 13.59
C LEU A 112 2.00 -2.81 13.27
N PHE A 113 0.68 -2.85 13.45
CA PHE A 113 -0.26 -1.79 13.06
C PHE A 113 -1.33 -1.54 14.13
N PRO A 114 -0.95 -1.17 15.36
CA PRO A 114 -1.89 -0.94 16.46
C PRO A 114 -2.98 0.09 16.12
N GLN A 115 -2.66 1.07 15.28
CA GLN A 115 -3.61 2.09 14.81
C GLN A 115 -4.80 1.52 14.02
N ILE A 116 -4.61 0.42 13.29
CA ILE A 116 -5.68 -0.17 12.46
C ILE A 116 -6.75 -0.79 13.36
N HIS A 117 -6.34 -1.44 14.44
CA HIS A 117 -7.26 -2.07 15.38
C HIS A 117 -8.06 -1.03 16.16
N GLN A 118 -7.42 0.08 16.56
CA GLN A 118 -8.11 1.21 17.18
C GLN A 118 -9.17 1.81 16.24
N ASP A 119 -8.86 1.97 14.95
CA ASP A 119 -9.81 2.48 13.97
C ASP A 119 -10.98 1.53 13.71
N LEU A 120 -10.73 0.22 13.67
CA LEU A 120 -11.79 -0.79 13.51
C LEU A 120 -12.74 -0.83 14.71
N ASP A 121 -12.21 -0.75 15.93
CA ASP A 121 -13.02 -0.68 17.14
C ASP A 121 -13.87 0.59 17.19
N LEU A 122 -13.31 1.72 16.74
CA LEU A 122 -14.06 2.96 16.59
C LEU A 122 -15.16 2.86 15.53
N ARG A 123 -14.89 2.22 14.39
CA ARG A 123 -15.90 1.99 13.34
C ARG A 123 -17.04 1.10 13.83
N ARG A 124 -16.71 -0.01 14.49
CA ARG A 124 -17.71 -0.95 15.04
C ARG A 124 -18.64 -0.29 16.06
N ARG A 125 -18.13 0.70 16.81
CA ARG A 125 -18.95 1.52 17.73
C ARG A 125 -19.76 2.60 17.00
N LYS A 126 -19.25 3.11 15.87
CA LYS A 126 -19.85 4.19 15.07
C LYS A 126 -20.95 3.75 14.11
N ASP A 127 -21.18 2.44 13.93
CA ASP A 127 -22.38 1.95 13.21
C ASP A 127 -23.70 2.45 13.85
N PHE A 128 -23.65 3.05 15.05
CA PHE A 128 -24.77 3.72 15.71
C PHE A 128 -24.75 5.26 15.65
N GLN A 129 -23.72 5.91 15.12
CA GLN A 129 -23.63 7.38 15.02
C GLN A 129 -22.93 7.81 13.71
N ILE A 130 -23.69 7.77 12.62
CA ILE A 130 -23.33 8.34 11.32
C ILE A 130 -23.56 9.84 11.40
N ASP A 131 -22.63 10.64 11.94
CA ASP A 131 -22.78 12.11 11.80
C ASP A 131 -21.50 12.91 11.61
N ASN A 132 -20.28 12.38 11.79
CA ASN A 132 -19.06 13.21 11.69
C ASN A 132 -17.78 12.47 11.26
N GLU A 133 -17.84 11.42 10.44
CA GLU A 133 -16.60 10.95 9.78
C GLU A 133 -16.23 11.99 8.71
N VAL A 134 -14.98 12.47 8.73
CA VAL A 134 -14.44 13.38 7.70
C VAL A 134 -14.29 12.57 6.41
N VAL A 135 -15.40 12.24 5.78
CA VAL A 135 -15.42 11.82 4.40
C VAL A 135 -14.89 13.01 3.64
N ILE A 136 -13.79 12.82 2.91
CA ILE A 136 -13.29 13.81 1.96
C ILE A 136 -14.35 13.90 0.87
N ALA A 137 -15.41 14.67 1.13
CA ALA A 137 -16.48 14.92 0.20
C ALA A 137 -15.90 15.85 -0.86
N PRO A 138 -15.84 15.42 -2.13
CA PRO A 138 -15.29 16.26 -3.17
C PRO A 138 -16.17 17.51 -3.28
N ARG A 139 -15.52 18.68 -3.36
CA ARG A 139 -16.17 19.99 -3.44
C ARG A 139 -15.68 20.73 -4.67
N ILE A 140 -16.60 21.38 -5.38
CA ILE A 140 -16.28 22.32 -6.47
C ILE A 140 -16.85 23.67 -6.06
N PHE A 141 -16.01 24.72 -6.02
CA PHE A 141 -16.38 26.06 -5.53
C PHE A 141 -17.05 26.06 -4.14
N GLY A 142 -16.63 25.16 -3.24
CA GLY A 142 -17.19 25.05 -1.89
C GLY A 142 -18.48 24.22 -1.79
N PHE A 143 -19.14 23.93 -2.91
CA PHE A 143 -20.34 23.08 -2.95
C PHE A 143 -19.96 21.60 -2.95
N GLY A 144 -20.60 20.81 -2.08
CA GLY A 144 -20.46 19.36 -2.07
C GLY A 144 -21.04 18.73 -3.33
N LEU A 145 -20.33 17.76 -3.89
CA LEU A 145 -20.81 17.04 -5.08
C LEU A 145 -21.90 16.04 -4.69
N HIS A 146 -23.03 16.10 -5.39
CA HIS A 146 -24.13 15.17 -5.20
C HIS A 146 -23.72 13.74 -5.61
N PRO A 147 -24.14 12.68 -4.91
CA PRO A 147 -23.78 11.29 -5.25
C PRO A 147 -24.17 10.87 -6.67
N ALA A 148 -25.24 11.47 -7.22
CA ALA A 148 -25.66 11.22 -8.61
C ALA A 148 -24.77 11.92 -9.66
N ALA A 149 -23.93 12.88 -9.26
CA ALA A 149 -22.95 13.48 -10.16
C ALA A 149 -21.87 12.42 -10.46
N ARG A 150 -22.06 11.67 -11.55
CA ARG A 150 -21.04 10.75 -12.07
C ARG A 150 -19.87 11.55 -12.60
N ILE A 151 -18.93 11.89 -11.72
CA ILE A 151 -17.66 12.48 -12.13
C ILE A 151 -16.84 11.38 -12.76
N ARG A 152 -16.81 11.36 -14.10
CA ARG A 152 -15.76 10.69 -14.84
C ARG A 152 -14.61 11.69 -14.93
N TYR A 153 -13.64 11.58 -14.04
CA TYR A 153 -12.38 12.30 -14.23
C TYR A 153 -11.83 11.91 -15.61
N PRO A 154 -11.38 12.85 -16.46
CA PRO A 154 -10.59 12.47 -17.61
C PRO A 154 -9.30 11.86 -17.05
N LEU A 155 -9.18 10.53 -17.15
CA LEU A 155 -7.88 9.90 -17.16
C LEU A 155 -7.21 10.48 -18.40
N ALA A 156 -6.29 11.41 -18.20
CA ALA A 156 -5.42 11.85 -19.28
C ALA A 156 -4.76 10.60 -19.84
N HIS A 157 -5.28 10.09 -20.96
CA HIS A 157 -4.54 9.22 -21.85
C HIS A 157 -3.41 10.10 -22.38
N VAL A 158 -2.29 10.12 -21.65
CA VAL A 158 -1.03 10.54 -22.23
C VAL A 158 -0.61 9.38 -23.12
N SER A 159 -1.19 9.35 -24.32
CA SER A 159 -0.65 8.57 -25.43
C SER A 159 0.74 9.14 -25.68
N LYS A 160 1.77 8.31 -25.46
CA LYS A 160 3.12 8.61 -25.93
C LYS A 160 3.20 8.43 -27.43
#